data_AF-D7GRG8-F1
#
_entry.id   AF-D7GRG8-F1
#
_cell.length_a   1.000
_cell.length_b   1.000
_cell.length_c   1.000
_cell.angle_alpha   90.00
_cell.angle_beta   90.00
_cell.angle_gamma   90.00
#
_symmetry.space_group_name_H-M   'P 1'
#
loop_
_entity.id
_entity.type
_entity.pdbx_description
1 polymer ?
#
loop_
_entity_poly.entity_id
_entity_poly.type
_entity_poly.pdbx_seq_one_letter_code
_entity_poly.pdbx_strand_id
1 'polypeptide(L)' 'MKHGKKPTRAQKIRLGQAGLNPENWLVIRQKPDGEMVVIHKRSERVRVVPMGTATSKKLG' A
#
# COMPACT_ATOMS: atom_id res chain seq x y z
N MET A 1 18.91 2.64 -2.52
CA MET A 1 17.45 2.86 -2.43
C MET A 1 16.76 1.52 -2.64
N LYS A 2 16.01 1.02 -1.65
CA LYS A 2 15.27 -0.26 -1.76
C LYS A 2 14.29 -0.19 -2.96
N HIS A 3 14.33 -1.20 -3.83
CA HIS A 3 13.78 -1.27 -5.20
C HIS A 3 12.25 -1.18 -5.37
N GLY A 4 11.59 -0.18 -4.74
CA GLY A 4 10.16 0.03 -4.88
C GLY A 4 9.78 0.70 -6.21
N LYS A 5 8.71 0.24 -6.85
CA LYS A 5 8.13 0.85 -8.06
C LYS A 5 7.02 1.84 -7.70
N LYS A 6 6.79 2.85 -8.55
CA LYS A 6 5.63 3.73 -8.42
C LYS A 6 4.34 2.91 -8.53
N PRO A 7 3.34 3.09 -7.64
CA PRO A 7 2.10 2.36 -7.71
C PRO A 7 1.32 2.62 -9.02
N THR A 8 0.74 1.57 -9.60
CA THR A 8 -0.22 1.67 -10.72
C THR A 8 -1.56 2.28 -10.25
N ARG A 9 -2.44 2.67 -11.18
CA ARG A 9 -3.76 3.26 -10.83
C ARG A 9 -4.56 2.40 -9.84
N ALA A 10 -4.65 1.10 -10.08
CA ALA A 10 -5.35 0.17 -9.18
C ALA A 10 -4.69 0.09 -7.79
N GLN A 11 -3.36 0.09 -7.74
CA GLN A 11 -2.62 0.08 -6.48
C GLN A 11 -2.78 1.40 -5.71
N LYS A 12 -2.87 2.55 -6.41
CA LYS A 12 -3.17 3.86 -5.79
C LYS A 12 -4.54 3.85 -5.11
N ILE A 13 -5.56 3.31 -5.78
CA ILE A 13 -6.92 3.17 -5.22
C ILE A 13 -6.86 2.33 -3.94
N ARG A 14 -6.18 1.18 -3.99
CA ARG A 14 -6.03 0.28 -2.83
C ARG A 14 -5.25 0.90 -1.67
N LEU A 15 -4.20 1.68 -1.96
CA LEU A 15 -3.50 2.47 -0.94
C LEU A 15 -4.44 3.47 -0.29
N GLY A 16 -5.25 4.19 -1.08
CA GLY A 16 -6.27 5.11 -0.57
C GLY A 16 -7.29 4.42 0.35
N GLN A 17 -7.79 3.25 -0.05
CA GLN A 17 -8.68 2.42 0.77
C GLN A 17 -8.05 1.98 2.10
N ALA A 18 -6.72 1.83 2.14
CA ALA A 18 -5.95 1.50 3.34
C ALA A 18 -5.54 2.74 4.17
N GLY A 19 -6.05 3.93 3.83
CA GLY A 19 -5.70 5.20 4.49
C GLY A 19 -4.28 5.67 4.21
N LEU A 20 -3.69 5.26 3.08
CA LEU A 20 -2.33 5.63 2.68
C LEU A 20 -2.35 6.62 1.52
N ASN A 21 -1.56 7.70 1.63
CA ASN A 21 -1.33 8.61 0.50
C ASN A 21 -0.39 7.95 -0.54
N PRO A 22 -0.87 7.59 -1.74
CA PRO A 22 -0.09 6.84 -2.72
C PRO A 22 1.19 7.53 -3.19
N GLU A 23 1.30 8.85 -3.06
CA GLU A 23 2.52 9.58 -3.44
C GLU A 23 3.67 9.38 -2.46
N ASN A 24 3.41 8.89 -1.25
CA ASN A 24 4.44 8.64 -0.24
C ASN A 24 4.94 7.20 -0.21
N TRP A 25 4.31 6.29 -0.96
CA TRP A 25 4.59 4.85 -0.90
C TRP A 25 5.03 4.30 -2.25
N LEU A 26 5.96 3.35 -2.20
CA LEU A 26 6.43 2.57 -3.35
C LEU A 26 6.06 1.10 -3.15
N VAL A 27 5.76 0.39 -4.23
CA VAL A 27 5.44 -1.04 -4.20
C VAL A 27 6.73 -1.85 -4.34
N ILE A 28 7.05 -2.66 -3.32
CA ILE A 28 8.22 -3.54 -3.34
C ILE A 28 7.88 -4.83 -4.09
N ARG A 29 6.77 -5.47 -3.72
CA ARG A 29 6.30 -6.73 -4.31
C ARG A 29 4.81 -6.87 -4.10
N GLN A 30 4.16 -7.46 -5.10
CA GLN A 30 2.82 -8.00 -4.96
C GLN A 30 2.94 -9.53 -4.91
N LYS A 31 2.35 -10.13 -3.89
CA LYS A 31 2.32 -11.59 -3.73
C LYS A 31 1.18 -12.18 -4.57
N PRO A 32 1.26 -13.46 -4.97
CA PRO A 32 0.18 -14.14 -5.70
C PRO A 32 -1.13 -14.22 -4.92
N ASP A 33 -1.05 -14.29 -3.59
CA ASP A 33 -2.20 -14.24 -2.66
C ASP A 33 -2.90 -12.87 -2.61
N GLY A 34 -2.36 -11.90 -3.34
CA GLY A 34 -2.91 -10.57 -3.47
C GLY A 34 -2.28 -9.54 -2.55
N GLU A 35 -1.54 -9.90 -1.50
CA GLU A 35 -0.91 -8.93 -0.61
C GLU A 35 0.08 -8.03 -1.34
N MET A 36 0.10 -6.75 -0.96
CA MET A 36 0.98 -5.75 -1.55
C MET A 36 1.91 -5.19 -0.47
N VAL A 37 3.20 -5.47 -0.61
CA VAL A 37 4.24 -4.94 0.29
C VAL A 37 4.68 -3.58 -0.24
N VAL A 38 4.59 -2.56 0.61
CA VAL A 38 4.93 -1.18 0.26
C VAL A 38 5.94 -0.57 1.25
N ILE A 39 6.75 0.36 0.76
CA ILE A 39 7.71 1.11 1.57
C ILE A 39 7.48 2.61 1.45
N HIS A 40 7.55 3.32 2.57
CA HIS A 40 7.42 4.77 2.62
C HIS A 40 8.73 5.42 2.14
N LYS A 41 8.63 6.38 1.20
CA LYS A 41 9.78 6.99 0.51
C LYS A 41 10.84 7.62 1.44
N ARG A 42 10.41 8.23 2.55
CA ARG A 42 11.30 8.97 3.48
C ARG A 42 11.66 8.17 4.74
N SER A 43 10.66 7.72 5.48
CA SER A 43 10.83 7.00 6.76
C SER A 43 11.23 5.54 6.62
N GLU A 44 11.32 5.02 5.39
CA GLU A 44 11.64 3.61 5.07
C GLU A 44 10.71 2.57 5.74
N ARG A 45 9.60 3.01 6.33
CA ARG A 45 8.60 2.14 6.96
C ARG A 45 8.01 1.20 5.92
N VAL A 46 7.97 -0.09 6.23
CA VAL A 46 7.33 -1.12 5.40
C VAL A 46 5.94 -1.42 5.92
N ARG A 47 4.96 -1.55 5.02
CA ARG A 47 3.60 -2.00 5.32
C ARG A 47 3.16 -3.08 4.35
N VAL A 48 2.30 -3.98 4.82
CA VAL A 48 1.57 -4.92 3.98
C VAL A 48 0.14 -4.40 3.84
N VAL A 49 -0.35 -4.31 2.61
CA VAL A 49 -1.73 -3.95 2.29
C VAL A 49 -2.42 -5.22 1.80
N PRO A 50 -3.52 -5.69 2.42
CA PRO A 50 -4.23 -6.92 2.02
C PRO A 50 -5.14 -6.70 0.79
N MET A 51 -5.51 -7.77 0.07
CA MET A 51 -6.33 -7.72 -1.15
C MET A 51 -7.82 -7.67 -0.82
N GLY A 52 -8.27 -6.57 -0.18
CA GLY A 52 -9.61 -6.43 0.40
C GLY A 52 -9.84 -7.42 1.56
N THR A 53 -10.59 -7.15 2.62
CA THR A 53 -11.39 -6.02 3.07
C THR A 53 -10.84 -5.58 4.44
N ALA A 54 -10.51 -4.31 4.61
CA ALA A 54 -10.57 -3.68 5.94
C ALA A 54 -11.74 -2.71 5.90
N THR A 55 -12.92 -3.30 6.08
CA THR A 55 -14.18 -2.67 6.41
C THR A 55 -13.97 -1.53 7.40
N SER A 56 -14.67 -0.41 7.16
CA SER A 56 -14.94 0.70 8.07
C SER A 56 -14.27 0.63 9.43
N LYS A 57 -13.32 1.54 9.69
CA LYS A 57 -13.22 2.05 11.06
C LYS A 57 -14.45 2.93 11.31
N LYS A 58 -15.49 2.24 11.78
CA LYS A 58 -16.60 2.71 12.58
C LYS A 58 -16.08 3.81 13.52
N LEU A 59 -16.42 5.06 13.25
CA LEU A 59 -16.36 6.12 14.25
C LEU A 59 -17.70 6.02 15.00
N GLY A 60 -17.65 5.38 16.18
CA GLY A 60 -18.59 5.70 17.25
C GLY A 60 -18.13 6.95 17.98
#